data_AF-A0A3D5LMH0-F1
#
_entry.id   AF-A0A3D5LMH0-F1
#
_cell.length_a   1.000
_cell.length_b   1.000
_cell.length_c   1.000
_cell.angle_alpha   90.00
_cell.angle_beta   90.00
_cell.angle_gamma   90.00
#
_symmetry.space_group_name_H-M   'P 1'
#
loop_
_entity.id
_entity.type
_entity.pdbx_description
1 polymer ?
#
loop_
_entity_poly.entity_id
_entity_poly.type
_entity_poly.pdbx_seq_one_letter_code
_entity_poly.pdbx_strand_id
1 'polypeptide(L)'
;MSDYEIIKYILNDINEDLDDEEKVHLLLNKTVSENNECKESFGQRASDRLSSLAGSWTFVIGFTLLLLVWITVNTVLAAKSFDPYPFILLNLVLSCVSAIQAPLIMMSQKRQDEKDRRRSENDYKINLKCEILLKNMHYKLDRIIECIDEKSK
;
A
#
# COMPACT_ATOMS: atom_id res chain seq x y z
N MET A 1 -0.47 -35.58 -10.45
CA MET A 1 -0.37 -35.20 -9.03
C MET A 1 -1.75 -34.73 -8.63
N SER A 2 -2.43 -35.44 -7.74
CA SER A 2 -3.83 -35.15 -7.37
C SER A 2 -3.89 -33.86 -6.55
N ASP A 3 -4.95 -33.06 -6.68
CA ASP A 3 -5.15 -31.82 -5.89
C ASP A 3 -5.08 -32.09 -4.38
N TYR A 4 -5.39 -33.32 -3.96
CA TYR A 4 -5.22 -33.81 -2.59
C TYR A 4 -3.76 -33.82 -2.12
N GLU A 5 -2.81 -34.10 -3.01
CA GLU A 5 -1.39 -34.12 -2.68
C GLU A 5 -0.83 -32.72 -2.49
N ILE A 6 -1.34 -31.73 -3.24
CA ILE A 6 -0.93 -30.32 -3.12
C ILE A 6 -1.42 -29.74 -1.79
N ILE A 7 -2.67 -30.05 -1.42
CA ILE A 7 -3.25 -29.65 -0.12
C ILE A 7 -2.46 -30.29 1.02
N LYS A 8 -2.12 -31.58 0.91
CA LYS A 8 -1.34 -32.29 1.92
C LYS A 8 0.10 -31.76 2.03
N TYR A 9 0.72 -31.40 0.91
CA TYR A 9 2.06 -30.80 0.87
C TYR A 9 2.09 -29.42 1.56
N ILE A 10 1.05 -28.61 1.38
CA ILE A 10 0.90 -27.31 2.06
C ILE A 10 0.59 -27.50 3.56
N LEU A 11 -0.14 -28.55 3.92
CA LEU A 11 -0.46 -28.88 5.32
C LEU A 11 0.75 -29.45 6.10
N ASN A 12 1.66 -30.16 5.42
CA ASN A 12 2.81 -30.81 6.07
C ASN A 12 3.93 -29.84 6.45
N ASP A 13 3.95 -28.63 5.87
CA ASP A 13 4.96 -27.59 6.15
C ASP A 13 4.65 -26.80 7.45
N ILE A 14 3.48 -27.05 8.07
CA ILE A 14 3.02 -26.32 9.26
C ILE A 14 2.64 -27.32 10.36
N ASN A 15 3.63 -27.68 11.18
CA ASN A 15 3.55 -28.38 12.48
C ASN A 15 2.58 -29.58 12.57
N GLU A 16 3.18 -30.75 12.73
CA GLU A 16 2.60 -32.09 12.57
C GLU A 16 1.60 -32.54 13.68
N ASP A 17 1.23 -31.69 14.65
CA ASP A 17 0.63 -32.15 15.91
C ASP A 17 -0.80 -31.67 16.25
N LEU A 18 -1.55 -31.05 15.34
CA LEU A 18 -2.92 -30.57 15.65
C LEU A 18 -4.01 -31.05 14.67
N ASP A 19 -5.14 -31.48 15.27
CA ASP A 19 -6.37 -31.96 14.63
C ASP A 19 -7.03 -30.89 13.72
N ASP A 20 -7.70 -31.33 12.65
CA ASP A 20 -8.10 -30.48 11.52
C ASP A 20 -9.13 -29.39 11.91
N GLU A 21 -9.90 -29.61 12.98
CA GLU A 21 -10.88 -28.66 13.50
C GLU A 21 -10.21 -27.52 14.30
N GLU A 22 -9.10 -27.82 14.99
CA GLU A 22 -8.32 -26.83 15.76
C GLU A 22 -7.51 -25.91 14.83
N LYS A 23 -7.04 -26.42 13.68
CA LYS A 23 -6.43 -25.62 12.60
C LYS A 23 -7.39 -24.54 12.06
N VAL A 24 -8.67 -24.87 11.87
CA VAL A 24 -9.68 -23.91 11.38
C VAL A 24 -9.96 -22.82 12.42
N HIS A 25 -10.03 -23.18 13.70
CA HIS A 25 -10.22 -22.21 14.78
C HIS A 25 -8.98 -21.32 15.00
N LEU A 26 -7.77 -21.85 14.82
CA LEU A 26 -6.52 -21.07 14.78
C LEU A 26 -6.48 -20.09 13.60
N LEU A 27 -6.98 -20.48 12.41
CA LEU A 27 -7.13 -19.60 11.24
C LEU A 27 -8.24 -18.55 11.40
N LEU A 28 -9.17 -18.74 12.34
CA LEU A 28 -10.22 -17.78 12.66
C LEU A 28 -9.76 -16.76 13.71
N ASN A 29 -8.97 -17.21 14.69
CA ASN A 29 -8.48 -16.38 15.79
C ASN A 29 -7.13 -15.70 15.52
N LYS A 30 -6.41 -16.08 14.46
CA LYS A 30 -5.24 -15.30 14.01
C LYS A 30 -5.75 -14.02 13.37
N THR A 31 -6.10 -13.05 14.21
CA THR A 31 -6.38 -11.67 13.85
C THR A 31 -5.31 -11.22 12.87
N VAL A 32 -5.70 -10.99 11.61
CA VAL A 32 -4.87 -10.40 10.55
C VAL A 32 -4.66 -8.89 10.81
N SER A 33 -4.35 -8.58 12.06
CA SER A 33 -4.14 -7.24 12.56
C SER A 33 -3.11 -7.32 13.68
N GLU A 34 -2.00 -8.03 13.46
CA GLU A 34 -0.76 -7.46 13.94
C GLU A 34 -0.60 -6.13 13.19
N ASN A 35 -1.15 -5.09 13.81
CA ASN A 35 -0.70 -3.72 13.70
C ASN A 35 0.80 -3.74 14.00
N ASN A 36 1.58 -4.11 12.99
CA ASN A 36 2.93 -3.63 12.84
C ASN A 36 2.80 -2.15 12.49
N GLU A 37 2.35 -1.36 13.47
CA GLU A 37 2.73 0.03 13.57
C GLU A 37 4.23 0.02 13.79
N CYS A 38 4.98 -0.21 12.70
CA CYS A 38 6.38 0.17 12.65
C CYS A 38 6.41 1.62 13.08
N LYS A 39 7.01 1.88 14.24
CA LYS A 39 7.21 3.22 14.79
C LYS A 39 7.69 4.12 13.65
N GLU A 40 6.78 4.93 13.13
CA GLU A 40 7.06 5.82 12.02
C GLU A 40 8.19 6.75 12.47
N SER A 41 9.35 6.64 11.81
CA SER A 41 10.51 7.49 12.11
C SER A 41 10.09 8.96 11.95
N PHE A 42 10.66 9.87 12.74
CA PHE A 42 10.40 11.31 12.62
C PHE A 42 10.53 11.82 11.17
N GLY A 43 11.45 11.22 10.39
CA GLY A 43 11.60 11.50 8.97
C GLY A 43 10.41 11.03 8.10
N GLN A 44 9.80 9.89 8.41
CA GLN A 44 8.62 9.39 7.67
C GLN A 44 7.39 10.29 7.90
N ARG A 45 7.16 10.74 9.15
CA ARG A 45 6.08 11.70 9.45
C ARG A 45 6.29 13.07 8.81
N ALA A 46 7.54 13.52 8.70
CA ALA A 46 7.88 14.76 8.00
C ALA A 46 7.65 14.62 6.49
N SER A 47 8.09 13.52 5.89
CA SER A 47 7.88 13.23 4.47
C SER A 47 6.41 13.07 4.12
N ASP A 48 5.58 12.44 4.95
CA ASP A 48 4.14 12.28 4.67
C ASP A 48 3.38 13.61 4.74
N ARG A 49 3.83 14.53 5.61
CA ARG A 49 3.32 15.91 5.62
C ARG A 49 3.81 16.72 4.44
N LEU A 50 5.09 16.60 4.05
CA LEU A 50 5.60 17.28 2.86
C LEU A 50 4.94 16.77 1.58
N SER A 51 4.74 15.46 1.42
CA SER A 51 4.07 14.88 0.25
C SER A 51 2.62 15.33 0.14
N SER A 52 1.89 15.39 1.25
CA SER A 52 0.50 15.86 1.22
C SER A 52 0.38 17.37 0.94
N LEU A 53 1.34 18.18 1.41
CA LEU A 53 1.40 19.61 1.10
C LEU A 53 1.88 19.90 -0.33
N ALA A 54 2.93 19.22 -0.80
CA ALA A 54 3.49 19.38 -2.14
C ALA A 54 2.60 18.77 -3.25
N GLY A 55 1.75 17.79 -2.91
CA GLY A 55 0.78 17.19 -3.83
C GLY A 55 -0.50 18.01 -4.03
N SER A 56 -0.70 19.10 -3.29
CA SER A 56 -1.89 19.94 -3.42
C SER A 56 -1.76 20.93 -4.57
N TRP A 57 -2.84 21.06 -5.36
CA TRP A 57 -2.96 22.08 -6.42
C TRP A 57 -2.74 23.52 -5.91
N THR A 58 -3.07 23.79 -4.64
CA THR A 58 -2.86 25.11 -4.02
C THR A 58 -1.38 25.45 -3.84
N PHE A 59 -0.52 24.47 -3.56
CA PHE A 59 0.92 24.67 -3.43
C PHE A 59 1.55 25.02 -4.77
N VAL A 60 1.16 24.32 -5.84
CA VAL A 60 1.64 24.59 -7.21
C VAL A 60 1.34 26.03 -7.61
N ILE A 61 0.11 26.48 -7.42
CA ILE A 61 -0.30 27.84 -7.76
C ILE A 61 0.46 28.88 -6.92
N GLY A 62 0.62 28.66 -5.61
CA GLY A 62 1.38 29.55 -4.73
C GLY A 62 2.86 29.65 -5.11
N PHE A 63 3.50 28.52 -5.44
CA PHE A 63 4.89 28.48 -5.88
C PHE A 63 5.07 29.20 -7.22
N THR A 64 4.18 29.00 -8.19
CA THR A 64 4.20 29.73 -9.47
C THR A 64 4.05 31.24 -9.27
N LEU A 65 3.13 31.67 -8.40
CA LEU A 65 2.97 33.10 -8.09
C LEU A 65 4.24 33.68 -7.43
N LEU A 66 4.87 32.95 -6.51
CA LEU A 66 6.13 33.36 -5.89
C LEU A 66 7.24 33.55 -6.95
N LEU A 67 7.37 32.61 -7.89
CA LEU A 67 8.33 32.74 -9.00
C LEU A 67 8.03 33.96 -9.88
N LEU A 68 6.76 34.21 -10.22
CA LEU A 68 6.37 35.39 -11.00
C LEU A 68 6.67 36.69 -10.26
N VAL A 69 6.42 36.75 -8.96
CA VAL A 69 6.77 37.90 -8.12
C VAL A 69 8.29 38.10 -8.10
N TRP A 70 9.07 37.03 -7.92
CA TRP A 70 10.53 37.10 -7.93
C TRP A 70 11.09 37.64 -9.25
N ILE A 71 10.58 37.13 -10.38
CA ILE A 71 10.95 37.60 -11.72
C ILE A 71 10.57 39.07 -11.86
N THR A 72 9.33 39.45 -11.52
CA THR A 72 8.85 40.84 -11.65
C THR A 72 9.69 41.81 -10.83
N VAL A 73 9.99 41.48 -9.56
CA VAL A 73 10.83 42.30 -8.69
C VAL A 73 12.24 42.44 -9.26
N ASN A 74 12.88 41.35 -9.70
CA ASN A 74 14.24 41.41 -10.25
C ASN A 74 14.28 42.14 -11.61
N THR A 75 13.25 42.04 -12.44
CA THR A 75 13.17 42.79 -13.70
C THR A 75 12.97 44.28 -13.47
N VAL A 76 12.10 44.69 -12.54
CA VAL A 76 11.84 46.11 -12.24
C VAL A 76 13.04 46.77 -11.57
N LEU A 77 13.79 46.04 -10.73
CA LEU A 77 14.95 46.60 -10.03
C LEU A 77 16.19 46.78 -10.91
N ALA A 78 16.18 46.27 -12.15
CA ALA A 78 17.16 46.39 -13.25
C ALA A 78 18.61 46.79 -12.87
N ALA A 79 18.85 48.03 -12.43
CA ALA A 79 20.15 48.57 -12.05
C ALA A 79 20.72 48.08 -10.69
N LYS A 80 19.89 47.55 -9.78
CA LYS A 80 20.29 47.01 -8.46
C LYS A 80 19.78 45.59 -8.25
N SER A 81 19.56 44.88 -9.36
CA SER A 81 18.92 43.57 -9.34
C SER A 81 19.85 42.52 -8.72
N PHE A 82 19.29 41.68 -7.85
CA PHE A 82 20.02 40.63 -7.14
C PHE A 82 20.26 39.41 -8.04
N ASP A 83 19.37 39.19 -9.02
CA ASP A 83 19.45 38.13 -10.04
C ASP A 83 19.09 38.70 -11.43
N PRO A 84 20.05 39.32 -12.13
CA PRO A 84 19.83 39.88 -13.47
C PRO A 84 19.47 38.80 -14.49
N TYR A 85 18.72 39.17 -15.53
CA TYR A 85 18.45 38.27 -16.66
C TYR A 85 19.79 37.76 -17.24
N PRO A 86 20.04 36.44 -17.31
CA PRO A 86 19.08 35.33 -17.47
C PRO A 86 18.66 34.55 -16.19
N PHE A 87 18.68 35.15 -14.99
CA PHE A 87 18.23 34.55 -13.72
C PHE A 87 19.01 33.30 -13.28
N ILE A 88 20.33 33.45 -13.07
CA ILE A 88 21.22 32.32 -12.76
C ILE A 88 20.90 31.68 -11.41
N LEU A 89 20.51 32.48 -10.40
CA LEU A 89 20.23 31.97 -9.05
C LEU A 89 18.90 31.20 -9.04
N LEU A 90 17.87 31.75 -9.69
CA LEU A 90 16.58 31.08 -9.82
C LEU A 90 16.72 29.74 -10.57
N ASN A 91 17.51 29.70 -11.64
CA ASN A 91 17.77 28.47 -12.39
C ASN A 91 18.53 27.42 -11.56
N LEU A 92 19.51 27.86 -10.76
CA LEU A 92 20.25 26.97 -9.85
C LEU A 92 19.34 26.35 -8.79
N VAL A 93 18.50 27.16 -8.14
CA VAL A 93 17.57 26.70 -7.10
C VAL A 93 16.55 25.72 -7.69
N LEU A 94 15.94 26.04 -8.83
CA LEU A 94 14.98 25.16 -9.50
C LEU A 94 15.60 23.82 -9.90
N SER A 95 16.83 23.85 -10.41
CA SER A 95 17.57 22.62 -10.77
C SER A 95 17.80 21.74 -9.54
N CYS A 96 18.19 22.34 -8.41
CA CYS A 96 18.39 21.61 -7.14
C CYS A 96 17.07 21.02 -6.61
N VAL A 97 15.98 21.79 -6.64
CA VAL A 97 14.64 21.32 -6.23
C VAL A 97 14.21 20.12 -7.08
N SER A 98 14.35 20.23 -8.41
CA SER A 98 13.98 19.15 -9.33
C SER A 98 14.84 17.89 -9.11
N ALA A 99 16.14 18.05 -8.83
CA ALA A 99 17.04 16.92 -8.59
C ALA A 99 16.65 16.12 -7.33
N ILE A 100 16.18 16.80 -6.29
CA ILE A 100 15.72 16.15 -5.04
C ILE A 100 14.30 15.60 -5.19
N GLN A 101 13.47 16.20 -6.04
CA GLN A 101 12.07 15.80 -6.22
C GLN A 101 11.92 14.36 -6.73
N ALA A 102 12.70 13.95 -7.74
CA ALA A 102 12.60 12.62 -8.33
C ALA A 102 12.84 11.45 -7.33
N PRO A 103 13.93 11.42 -6.54
CA PRO A 103 14.14 10.37 -5.55
C PRO A 103 13.13 10.44 -4.40
N LEU A 104 12.66 11.63 -4.01
CA LEU A 104 11.64 11.78 -2.97
C LEU A 104 10.31 11.16 -3.43
N ILE A 105 9.90 11.41 -4.68
CA ILE A 105 8.74 10.75 -5.30
C ILE A 105 8.95 9.23 -5.35
N MET A 106 10.12 8.76 -5.80
CA MET A 106 10.43 7.33 -5.90
C MET A 106 10.40 6.62 -4.53
N MET A 107 10.91 7.28 -3.47
CA MET A 107 10.83 6.76 -2.11
C MET A 107 9.39 6.71 -1.59
N SER A 108 8.59 7.73 -1.90
CA SER A 108 7.16 7.74 -1.56
C SER A 108 6.39 6.65 -2.30
N GLN A 109 6.68 6.43 -3.58
CA GLN A 109 6.08 5.37 -4.39
C GLN A 109 6.44 3.99 -3.83
N LYS A 110 7.73 3.71 -3.60
CA LYS A 110 8.18 2.42 -3.03
C LYS A 110 7.46 2.07 -1.71
N ARG A 111 7.20 3.06 -0.84
CA ARG A 111 6.44 2.86 0.40
C ARG A 111 4.97 2.51 0.15
N GLN A 112 4.34 3.13 -0.85
CA GLN A 112 2.94 2.80 -1.20
C GLN A 112 2.84 1.45 -1.89
N ASP A 113 3.74 1.14 -2.82
CA ASP A 113 3.79 -0.16 -3.50
C ASP A 113 3.93 -1.32 -2.51
N GLU A 114 4.73 -1.15 -1.45
CA GLU A 114 4.88 -2.16 -0.40
C GLU A 114 3.62 -2.33 0.46
N LYS A 115 2.86 -1.24 0.70
CA LYS A 115 1.55 -1.32 1.38
C LYS A 115 0.52 -1.99 0.47
N ASP A 116 0.50 -1.64 -0.81
CA ASP A 116 -0.41 -2.20 -1.80
C ASP A 116 -0.14 -3.68 -2.06
N ARG A 117 1.14 -4.09 -2.10
CA ARG A 117 1.52 -5.52 -2.16
C ARG A 117 0.97 -6.29 -0.98
N ARG A 118 1.16 -5.79 0.25
CA ARG A 118 0.65 -6.44 1.46
C ARG A 118 -0.88 -6.52 1.48
N ARG A 119 -1.57 -5.47 1.01
CA ARG A 119 -3.02 -5.48 0.86
C ARG A 119 -3.45 -6.56 -0.14
N SER A 120 -2.80 -6.64 -1.30
CA SER A 120 -3.09 -7.66 -2.32
C SER A 120 -2.87 -9.09 -1.82
N GLU A 121 -1.79 -9.34 -1.08
CA GLU A 121 -1.54 -10.64 -0.44
C GLU A 121 -2.63 -11.01 0.58
N ASN A 122 -3.13 -10.03 1.33
CA ASN A 122 -4.21 -10.26 2.28
C ASN A 122 -5.54 -10.55 1.58
N ASP A 123 -5.87 -9.77 0.55
CA ASP A 123 -7.08 -9.97 -0.26
C ASP A 123 -7.07 -11.36 -0.91
N TYR A 124 -5.90 -11.81 -1.39
CA TYR A 124 -5.71 -13.18 -1.90
C TYR A 124 -6.01 -14.25 -0.84
N LYS A 125 -5.48 -14.10 0.39
CA LYS A 125 -5.73 -15.04 1.50
C LYS A 125 -7.20 -15.09 1.90
N ILE A 126 -7.87 -13.93 1.94
CA ILE A 126 -9.31 -13.85 2.22
C ILE A 126 -10.11 -14.58 1.14
N ASN A 127 -9.78 -14.36 -0.13
CA ASN A 127 -10.46 -15.03 -1.24
C ASN A 127 -10.31 -16.56 -1.16
N LEU A 128 -9.10 -17.05 -0.90
CA LEU A 128 -8.85 -18.49 -0.71
C LEU A 128 -9.64 -19.06 0.47
N LYS A 129 -9.71 -18.32 1.58
CA LYS A 129 -10.50 -18.71 2.76
C LYS A 129 -12.00 -18.80 2.45
N CYS A 130 -12.54 -17.84 1.71
CA CYS A 130 -13.93 -17.87 1.25
C CYS A 130 -14.21 -19.08 0.35
N GLU A 131 -13.28 -19.43 -0.55
CA GLU A 131 -13.43 -20.58 -1.43
C GLU A 131 -13.49 -21.90 -0.64
N ILE A 132 -12.61 -22.09 0.36
CA ILE A 132 -12.61 -23.27 1.22
C ILE A 132 -13.91 -23.35 2.02
N LEU A 133 -14.37 -22.24 2.58
CA LEU A 133 -15.64 -22.16 3.32
C LEU A 133 -16.84 -22.51 2.44
N LEU A 134 -16.87 -22.01 1.20
CA LEU A 134 -17.93 -22.32 0.25
C LEU A 134 -17.97 -23.81 -0.09
N LYS A 135 -16.80 -24.41 -0.35
CA LYS A 135 -16.65 -25.85 -0.60
C LYS A 135 -17.12 -26.69 0.59
N ASN A 136 -16.76 -26.30 1.81
CA ASN A 136 -17.21 -26.97 3.03
C ASN A 136 -18.73 -26.89 3.20
N MET A 137 -19.33 -25.72 2.95
CA MET A 137 -20.78 -25.54 3.01
C MET A 137 -21.50 -26.37 1.94
N HIS A 138 -20.98 -26.44 0.72
CA HIS A 138 -21.53 -27.33 -0.32
C HIS A 138 -21.51 -28.79 0.13
N TYR A 139 -20.38 -29.27 0.64
CA TYR A 139 -20.28 -30.64 1.15
C TYR A 139 -21.31 -30.94 2.26
N LYS A 140 -21.50 -30.00 3.20
CA LYS A 140 -22.52 -30.16 4.26
C LYS A 140 -23.95 -30.17 3.70
N LEU A 141 -24.24 -29.34 2.69
CA LEU A 141 -25.56 -29.32 2.04
C LEU A 141 -25.83 -30.63 1.29
N ASP A 142 -24.87 -31.14 0.52
CA ASP A 142 -25.00 -32.40 -0.21
C ASP A 142 -25.28 -33.56 0.76
N ARG A 143 -24.58 -33.60 1.90
CA ARG A 143 -24.81 -34.59 2.97
C ARG A 143 -26.22 -34.50 3.57
N ILE A 144 -26.76 -33.29 3.75
CA ILE A 144 -28.13 -33.10 4.25
C ILE A 144 -29.14 -33.58 3.21
N ILE A 145 -28.92 -33.28 1.93
CA ILE A 145 -29.80 -33.71 0.82
C ILE A 145 -29.84 -35.24 0.75
N GLU A 146 -28.69 -35.91 0.79
CA GLU A 146 -28.62 -37.39 0.84
C GLU A 146 -29.41 -37.96 2.04
N CYS A 147 -29.24 -37.38 3.24
CA CYS A 147 -29.98 -37.81 4.43
C CYS A 147 -31.50 -37.62 4.31
N ILE A 148 -31.97 -36.56 3.64
CA ILE A 148 -33.41 -36.33 3.42
C ILE A 148 -33.96 -37.34 2.42
N ASP A 149 -33.21 -37.65 1.36
CA ASP A 149 -33.62 -38.60 0.32
C ASP A 149 -33.70 -40.04 0.88
N GLU A 150 -32.76 -40.43 1.74
CA GLU A 150 -32.85 -41.70 2.50
C GLU A 150 -34.07 -41.78 3.41
N LYS A 151 -34.48 -40.66 4.01
CA LYS A 151 -35.64 -40.62 4.93
C LYS A 151 -36.99 -40.55 4.22
N SER A 152 -37.00 -40.22 2.92
CA SER A 152 -38.19 -40.14 2.07
C SER A 152 -38.54 -41.48 1.40
N LYS A 153 -37.69 -42.49 1.54
CA LYS A 153 -37.91 -43.88 1.11
C LYS A 153 -38.45 -44.74 2.25
#